data_AF-A0A6F9AF28-F1
#
_entry.id   AF-A0A6F9AF28-F1
#
_cell.length_a   1.000
_cell.length_b   1.000
_cell.length_c   1.000
_cell.angle_alpha   90.00
_cell.angle_beta   90.00
_cell.angle_gamma   90.00
#
_symmetry.space_group_name_H-M   'P 1'
#
loop_
_entity.id
_entity.type
_entity.pdbx_description
1 polymer ?
#
loop_
_entity_poly.entity_id
_entity_poly.type
_entity_poly.pdbx_seq_one_letter_code
_entity_poly.pdbx_strand_id
1 'polypeptide(L)'
;AEPILTRVKEDHTRIILPAIDNIKFNTFEVQQYANAAHGYNWGLWCMYIIPPQEWLDKGDETAPIRTPAMIGCSFVVDREYFGEIGLLDPGMEVYGGENIELGM
;
A
#
# COMPACT_ATOMS: atom_id res chain seq x y z
N ALA A 1 -10.30 -9.42 -15.92
CA ALA A 1 -9.42 -8.24 -15.98
C ALA A 1 -8.54 -8.25 -14.73
N GLU A 2 -7.29 -7.82 -14.81
CA GLU A 2 -6.38 -7.79 -13.65
C GLU A 2 -6.79 -6.68 -12.68
N PRO A 3 -6.91 -6.95 -11.37
CA PRO A 3 -7.57 -6.04 -10.42
C PRO A 3 -6.83 -4.70 -10.29
N ILE A 4 -5.50 -4.70 -10.23
CA ILE A 4 -4.70 -3.48 -10.04
C ILE A 4 -4.82 -2.53 -11.24
N LEU A 5 -4.57 -3.03 -12.45
CA LEU A 5 -4.62 -2.20 -13.65
C LEU A 5 -6.03 -1.71 -13.95
N THR A 6 -7.06 -2.49 -13.62
CA THR A 6 -8.45 -2.04 -13.73
C THR A 6 -8.71 -0.83 -12.84
N ARG A 7 -8.18 -0.83 -11.61
CA ARG A 7 -8.35 0.28 -10.67
C ARG A 7 -7.65 1.56 -11.08
N VAL A 8 -6.42 1.46 -11.60
CA VAL A 8 -5.68 2.61 -12.13
C VAL A 8 -6.38 3.15 -13.38
N LYS A 9 -6.92 2.27 -14.24
CA LYS A 9 -7.67 2.69 -15.43
C LYS A 9 -8.98 3.40 -15.10
N GLU A 10 -9.67 2.98 -14.04
CA GLU A 10 -10.90 3.66 -13.57
C GLU A 10 -10.62 5.09 -13.08
N ASP A 11 -9.43 5.32 -12.52
CA ASP A 11 -9.04 6.56 -11.87
C ASP A 11 -7.52 6.59 -11.70
N HIS A 12 -6.86 7.38 -12.55
CA HIS A 12 -5.41 7.40 -12.66
C HIS A 12 -4.72 8.02 -11.44
N THR A 13 -5.46 8.74 -10.58
CA THR A 13 -4.91 9.35 -9.35
C THR A 13 -4.79 8.36 -8.19
N ARG A 14 -5.16 7.09 -8.40
CA ARG A 14 -5.09 6.06 -7.37
C ARG A 14 -3.71 5.43 -7.30
N ILE A 15 -3.16 5.38 -6.09
CA ILE A 15 -2.02 4.54 -5.77
C ILE A 15 -2.53 3.25 -5.12
N ILE A 16 -2.19 2.11 -5.70
CA ILE A 16 -2.71 0.80 -5.30
C ILE A 16 -1.60 -0.03 -4.66
N LEU A 17 -1.87 -0.55 -3.46
CA LEU A 17 -1.03 -1.53 -2.81
C LEU A 17 -1.59 -2.94 -3.03
N PRO A 18 -0.77 -3.91 -3.48
CA PRO A 18 -1.17 -5.31 -3.44
C PRO A 18 -1.22 -5.81 -2.00
N ALA A 19 -1.95 -6.89 -1.75
CA ALA A 19 -1.77 -7.66 -0.53
C ALA A 19 -0.37 -8.27 -0.51
N ILE A 20 0.33 -8.17 0.63
CA ILE A 20 1.71 -8.63 0.79
C ILE A 20 1.73 -9.81 1.74
N ASP A 21 2.06 -10.99 1.20
CA ASP A 21 2.28 -12.19 1.98
C ASP A 21 3.73 -12.29 2.47
N ASN A 22 3.93 -13.02 3.56
CA ASN A 22 5.26 -13.23 4.10
C ASN A 22 5.95 -14.42 3.41
N ILE A 23 7.23 -14.26 3.10
CA ILE A 23 8.11 -15.35 2.69
C ILE A 23 9.06 -15.61 3.85
N LYS A 24 8.94 -16.77 4.50
CA LYS A 24 9.77 -17.08 5.67
C LYS A 24 11.24 -17.14 5.30
N PHE A 25 12.06 -16.30 5.95
CA PHE A 25 13.50 -16.18 5.65
C PHE A 25 14.26 -17.53 5.64
N ASN A 26 13.98 -18.42 6.60
CA ASN A 26 14.72 -19.68 6.74
C ASN A 26 14.26 -20.78 5.79
N THR A 27 12.98 -20.80 5.40
CA THR A 27 12.37 -21.94 4.68
C THR A 27 11.85 -21.58 3.30
N PHE A 28 11.76 -20.29 2.97
CA PHE A 28 11.12 -19.76 1.77
C PHE A 28 9.64 -20.16 1.60
N GLU A 29 9.02 -20.68 2.65
CA GLU A 29 7.58 -20.95 2.65
C GLU A 29 6.80 -19.65 2.59
N VAL A 30 5.78 -19.63 1.74
CA VAL A 30 4.79 -18.55 1.71
C VAL A 30 3.82 -18.73 2.87
N GLN A 31 3.71 -17.70 3.69
CA GLN A 31 2.69 -17.57 4.72
C GLN A 31 1.73 -16.48 4.30
N GLN A 32 0.51 -16.88 3.95
CA GLN A 32 -0.55 -15.94 3.62
C GLN A 32 -0.93 -15.10 4.83
N TYR A 33 -1.00 -13.79 4.63
CA TYR A 33 -1.44 -12.85 5.66
C TYR A 33 -2.91 -12.50 5.46
N ALA A 34 -3.57 -12.17 6.57
CA ALA A 34 -4.93 -11.64 6.50
C ALA A 34 -4.91 -10.25 5.86
N ASN A 35 -5.99 -9.90 5.17
CA ASN A 35 -6.20 -8.57 4.63
C ASN A 35 -6.15 -7.52 5.76
N ALA A 36 -5.34 -6.49 5.56
CA ALA A 36 -5.13 -5.43 6.53
C ALA A 36 -5.06 -4.07 5.83
N ALA A 37 -5.45 -3.02 6.55
CA ALA A 37 -5.05 -1.67 6.20
C ALA A 37 -3.65 -1.41 6.77
N HIS A 38 -3.02 -0.31 6.38
CA HIS A 38 -1.75 0.12 6.92
C HIS A 38 -1.91 1.44 7.66
N GLY A 39 -1.04 1.70 8.63
CA GLY A 39 -0.96 2.97 9.34
C GLY A 39 0.47 3.28 9.79
N TYR A 40 0.62 4.40 10.49
CA TYR A 40 1.88 4.79 11.13
C TYR A 40 1.64 5.10 12.61
N ASN A 41 2.65 4.82 13.44
CA ASN A 41 2.65 5.31 14.82
C ASN A 41 3.34 6.68 14.91
N TRP A 42 3.37 7.27 16.10
CA TRP A 42 4.03 8.57 16.35
C TRP A 42 5.56 8.57 16.16
N GLY A 43 6.17 7.38 16.10
CA GLY A 43 7.58 7.22 15.71
C GLY A 43 7.76 7.10 14.19
N LEU A 44 6.71 7.28 13.40
CA LEU A 44 6.68 7.13 11.94
C LEU A 44 7.01 5.70 11.46
N TRP A 45 6.76 4.69 12.30
CA TRP A 45 6.90 3.29 11.90
C TRP A 45 5.62 2.79 11.24
N CYS A 46 5.77 2.16 10.07
CA CYS A 46 4.65 1.51 9.38
C CYS A 46 4.17 0.28 10.16
N MET A 47 2.86 0.09 10.19
CA MET A 47 2.21 -1.02 10.86
C MET A 47 0.97 -1.48 10.11
N TYR A 48 0.60 -2.75 10.30
CA TYR A 48 -0.70 -3.25 9.89
C TYR A 48 -1.76 -2.81 10.91
N ILE A 49 -2.89 -2.32 10.42
CA ILE A 49 -4.04 -1.92 11.22
C ILE A 49 -5.29 -2.65 10.73
N ILE A 50 -6.31 -2.68 11.58
CA ILE A 50 -7.60 -3.27 11.25
C ILE A 50 -8.22 -2.47 10.08
N PRO A 51 -8.74 -3.14 9.03
CA PRO A 51 -9.47 -2.46 7.97
C PRO A 51 -10.62 -1.60 8.50
N PRO A 52 -11.04 -0.55 7.75
CA PRO A 52 -12.19 0.26 8.13
C PRO A 52 -13.44 -0.60 8.39
N GLN A 53 -14.24 -0.24 9.40
CA GLN A 53 -15.43 -1.00 9.77
C GLN A 53 -16.40 -1.17 8.59
N GLU A 54 -16.55 -0.15 7.75
CA GLU A 54 -17.35 -0.21 6.52
C GLU A 54 -16.93 -1.36 5.58
N TRP A 55 -15.61 -1.60 5.45
CA TRP A 55 -15.09 -2.69 4.63
C TRP A 55 -15.39 -4.05 5.27
N LEU A 56 -15.24 -4.16 6.59
CA LEU A 56 -15.56 -5.37 7.35
C LEU A 56 -17.06 -5.71 7.24
N ASP A 57 -17.93 -4.70 7.40
CA ASP A 57 -19.38 -4.85 7.32
C ASP A 57 -19.84 -5.29 5.92
N LYS A 58 -19.11 -4.87 4.88
CA LYS A 58 -19.38 -5.29 3.50
C LYS A 58 -19.10 -6.78 3.29
N GLY A 59 -18.10 -7.35 3.99
CA GLY A 59 -17.73 -8.76 3.90
C GLY A 59 -17.23 -9.23 2.53
N ASP A 60 -16.85 -8.29 1.65
CA ASP A 60 -16.37 -8.57 0.29
C ASP A 60 -14.85 -8.39 0.24
N GLU A 61 -14.12 -9.50 0.31
CA GLU A 61 -12.66 -9.51 0.29
C GLU A 61 -12.05 -8.99 -1.02
N THR A 62 -12.84 -8.91 -2.10
CA THR A 62 -12.37 -8.34 -3.38
C THR A 62 -12.46 -6.82 -3.42
N ALA A 63 -13.15 -6.21 -2.45
CA ALA A 63 -13.23 -4.77 -2.33
C ALA A 63 -11.89 -4.18 -1.89
N PRO A 64 -11.48 -3.02 -2.40
CA PRO A 64 -10.26 -2.36 -1.97
C PRO A 64 -10.41 -1.86 -0.54
N ILE A 65 -9.31 -1.95 0.21
CA ILE A 65 -9.20 -1.39 1.55
C ILE A 65 -8.65 0.03 1.40
N ARG A 66 -9.40 1.03 1.87
CA ARG A 66 -8.84 2.38 2.02
C ARG A 66 -7.85 2.37 3.19
N THR A 67 -6.61 2.76 2.92
CA THR A 67 -5.52 2.75 3.88
C THR A 67 -4.94 4.17 4.02
N PRO A 68 -4.71 4.67 5.24
CA PRO A 68 -4.05 5.97 5.47
C PRO A 68 -2.53 5.92 5.25
N ALA A 69 -1.95 4.74 5.03
CA ALA A 69 -0.52 4.56 4.86
C ALA A 69 -0.20 3.59 3.72
N MET A 70 1.02 3.75 3.20
CA MET A 70 1.66 2.86 2.25
C MET A 70 2.82 2.11 2.91
N ILE A 71 2.94 0.81 2.67
CA ILE A 71 4.20 0.08 2.83
C ILE A 71 5.00 0.31 1.54
N GLY A 72 6.15 0.98 1.63
CA GLY A 72 6.87 1.49 0.46
C GLY A 72 7.45 0.42 -0.48
N CYS A 73 7.50 -0.85 -0.06
CA CYS A 73 8.17 -1.90 -0.84
C CYS A 73 7.41 -2.33 -2.10
N SER A 74 6.11 -2.05 -2.22
CA SER A 74 5.35 -2.33 -3.44
C SER A 74 4.08 -1.49 -3.58
N PHE A 75 4.02 -0.70 -4.64
CA PHE A 75 2.81 0.00 -5.05
C PHE A 75 2.74 0.08 -6.58
N VAL A 76 1.55 0.36 -7.09
CA VAL A 76 1.29 0.63 -8.51
C VAL A 76 0.60 1.98 -8.62
N VAL A 77 1.13 2.82 -9.49
CA VAL A 77 0.64 4.18 -9.75
C VAL A 77 0.73 4.46 -11.24
N ASP A 78 -0.14 5.34 -11.73
CA ASP A 78 0.04 5.89 -13.07
C ASP A 78 1.32 6.74 -13.15
N ARG A 79 2.06 6.59 -14.25
CA ARG A 79 3.37 7.23 -14.41
C ARG A 79 3.26 8.76 -14.49
N GLU A 80 2.24 9.27 -15.16
CA GLU A 80 2.06 10.72 -15.35
C GLU A 80 1.63 11.34 -14.02
N TYR A 81 0.65 10.72 -13.35
CA TYR A 81 0.23 11.14 -12.01
C TYR A 81 1.37 11.10 -10.99
N PHE A 82 2.24 10.08 -11.02
CA PHE A 82 3.39 10.02 -10.12
C PHE A 82 4.35 11.22 -10.31
N GLY A 83 4.51 11.67 -11.56
CA GLY A 83 5.26 12.88 -11.87
C GLY A 83 4.55 14.16 -11.41
N GLU A 84 3.22 14.22 -11.51
CA GLU A 84 2.40 15.35 -11.07
C GLU A 84 2.47 15.58 -9.55
N ILE A 85 2.52 14.49 -8.76
CA ILE A 85 2.63 14.58 -7.29
C ILE A 85 4.07 14.77 -6.78
N GLY A 86 5.06 14.83 -7.67
CA GLY A 86 6.44 15.20 -7.32
C GLY A 86 7.43 14.05 -7.17
N LEU A 87 7.05 12.81 -7.54
CA LEU A 87 7.87 11.60 -7.37
C LEU A 87 8.24 11.35 -5.89
N LEU A 88 9.43 10.81 -5.61
CA LEU A 88 10.00 10.73 -4.27
C LEU A 88 10.99 11.87 -4.07
N ASP A 89 11.12 12.35 -2.82
CA ASP A 89 12.08 13.40 -2.46
C ASP A 89 13.54 12.96 -2.76
N PRO A 90 14.26 13.65 -3.68
CA PRO A 90 15.64 13.31 -4.04
C PRO A 90 16.64 13.59 -2.92
N GLY A 91 16.24 14.30 -1.84
CA GLY A 91 17.06 14.53 -0.65
C GLY A 91 17.06 13.37 0.34
N MET A 92 16.19 12.37 0.16
CA MET A 92 16.22 11.16 0.99
C MET A 92 17.42 10.27 0.64
N GLU A 93 18.12 9.80 1.66
CA GLU A 93 19.30 8.96 1.52
C GLU A 93 19.06 7.55 2.09
N VAL A 94 19.69 6.56 1.45
CA VAL A 94 19.68 5.15 1.86
C VAL A 94 18.29 4.49 1.83
N TYR A 95 17.52 4.57 2.92
CA TYR A 95 16.23 3.89 3.06
C TYR A 95 15.46 4.38 4.30
N GLY A 96 14.15 4.53 4.17
CA GLY A 96 13.23 4.78 5.27
C GLY A 96 12.58 6.16 5.19
N GLY A 97 11.26 6.19 5.43
CA GLY A 97 10.46 7.41 5.45
C GLY A 97 9.87 7.79 4.09
N GLU A 98 10.34 7.22 2.98
CA GLU A 98 9.80 7.49 1.64
C GLU A 98 8.33 7.11 1.52
N ASN A 99 7.94 6.05 2.23
CA ASN A 99 6.57 5.58 2.27
C ASN A 99 5.66 6.47 3.12
N ILE A 100 6.22 7.15 4.13
CA ILE A 100 5.52 8.14 4.95
C ILE A 100 5.26 9.37 4.09
N GLU A 101 6.31 9.90 3.45
CA GLU A 101 6.24 11.12 2.64
C GLU A 101 5.22 10.97 1.50
N LEU A 102 5.28 9.87 0.76
CA LEU A 102 4.31 9.57 -0.30
C LEU A 102 2.88 9.29 0.23
N GLY A 103 2.75 8.94 1.51
CA GLY A 103 1.47 8.63 2.15
C GLY A 103 0.76 9.85 2.77
N MET A 104 1.41 11.01 2.85
CA MET A 104 0.86 12.25 3.43
C MET A 104 0.16 13.12 2.39
#